data_AF-A0A7X7EQW4-F1
#
_entry.id   AF-A0A7X7EQW4-F1
#
_cell.length_a   1.000
_cell.length_b   1.000
_cell.length_c   1.000
_cell.angle_alpha   90.00
_cell.angle_beta   90.00
_cell.angle_gamma   90.00
#
_symmetry.space_group_name_H-M   'P 1'
#
loop_
_entity.id
_entity.type
_entity.pdbx_description
1 polymer ?
#
loop_
_entity_poly.entity_id
_entity_poly.type
_entity_poly.pdbx_seq_one_letter_code
_entity_poly.pdbx_strand_id
1 'polypeptide(L)'
;MNELQAFLNLYLKFFFVLTPFFVTSMFLTMTKDFDSPQRRKIALRVMLAVITICFTLYLFGDYIFTVFGITIDAFRVGAGALLFLSAVSLIQGS
;
A
#
# COMPACT_ATOMS: atom_id res chain seq x y z
N MET A 1 -18.46 -4.94 -23.68
CA MET A 1 -17.34 -5.50 -22.91
C MET A 1 -17.93 -6.57 -22.00
N ASN A 2 -17.44 -7.80 -22.01
CA ASN A 2 -18.06 -8.86 -21.21
C ASN A 2 -17.83 -8.53 -19.71
N GLU A 3 -18.87 -8.60 -18.88
CA GLU A 3 -18.79 -8.33 -17.42
C GLU A 3 -17.62 -9.07 -16.74
N LEU A 4 -17.34 -10.30 -17.20
CA LEU A 4 -16.18 -11.09 -16.76
C LEU A 4 -14.83 -10.42 -17.04
N GLN A 5 -14.68 -9.77 -18.20
CA GLN A 5 -13.46 -9.03 -18.55
C GLN A 5 -13.28 -7.79 -17.66
N ALA A 6 -14.37 -7.09 -17.33
CA ALA A 6 -14.32 -5.94 -16.42
C ALA A 6 -13.89 -6.36 -15.01
N PHE A 7 -14.48 -7.44 -14.49
CA PHE A 7 -14.10 -8.03 -13.20
C PHE A 7 -12.62 -8.44 -13.17
N LEU A 8 -12.16 -9.20 -14.17
CA LEU A 8 -10.76 -9.66 -14.23
C LEU A 8 -9.77 -8.49 -14.31
N ASN A 9 -10.09 -7.46 -15.11
CA ASN A 9 -9.22 -6.28 -15.22
C ASN A 9 -9.12 -5.52 -13.89
N LEU A 10 -10.25 -5.34 -13.20
CA LEU A 10 -10.27 -4.68 -11.89
C LEU A 10 -9.52 -5.50 -10.84
N TYR A 11 -9.73 -6.81 -10.81
CA TYR A 11 -9.03 -7.72 -9.91
C TYR A 11 -7.52 -7.66 -10.11
N LEU A 12 -7.05 -7.77 -11.36
CA LEU A 12 -5.62 -7.68 -11.68
C LEU A 12 -5.03 -6.33 -11.27
N LYS A 13 -5.72 -5.22 -11.53
CA LYS A 13 -5.29 -3.88 -11.08
C LYS A 13 -5.07 -3.83 -9.58
N PHE A 14 -6.05 -4.25 -8.78
CA PHE A 14 -5.89 -4.28 -7.33
C PHE A 14 -4.80 -5.25 -6.86
N PHE A 15 -4.72 -6.43 -7.47
CA PHE A 15 -3.70 -7.43 -7.14
C PHE A 15 -2.28 -6.88 -7.32
N PHE A 16 -2.00 -6.22 -8.45
CA PHE A 16 -0.69 -5.61 -8.68
C PHE A 16 -0.44 -4.39 -7.79
N VAL A 17 -1.45 -3.53 -7.59
CA VAL A 17 -1.33 -2.34 -6.73
C VAL A 17 -1.01 -2.71 -5.27
N LEU A 18 -1.59 -3.79 -4.75
CA LEU A 18 -1.36 -4.22 -3.37
C LEU A 18 0.00 -4.92 -3.17
N THR A 19 0.69 -5.31 -4.25
CA THR A 19 2.00 -5.99 -4.20
C THR A 19 2.06 -7.13 -3.16
N PRO A 20 1.08 -8.05 -3.13
CA PRO A 20 0.86 -8.96 -1.99
C PRO A 20 2.08 -9.82 -1.64
N PHE A 21 2.85 -10.24 -2.65
CA PHE A 21 4.07 -11.04 -2.45
C PHE A 21 5.21 -10.24 -1.83
N PHE A 22 5.37 -8.97 -2.21
CA PHE A 22 6.40 -8.10 -1.65
C PHE A 22 6.11 -7.82 -0.18
N VAL A 23 4.88 -7.40 0.13
CA VAL A 23 4.46 -7.10 1.51
C VAL A 23 4.56 -8.34 2.40
N THR A 24 4.12 -9.50 1.92
CA THR A 24 4.22 -10.75 2.70
C THR A 24 5.67 -11.15 2.94
N SER A 25 6.52 -11.12 1.90
CA SER A 25 7.94 -11.44 2.03
C SER A 25 8.67 -10.47 2.96
N MET A 26 8.41 -9.17 2.84
CA MET A 26 8.95 -8.15 3.73
C MET A 26 8.53 -8.40 5.18
N PHE A 27 7.25 -8.69 5.41
CA PHE A 27 6.74 -9.00 6.75
C PHE A 27 7.42 -10.24 7.34
N LEU A 28 7.57 -11.31 6.57
CA LEU A 28 8.27 -12.54 7.00
C LEU A 28 9.73 -12.26 7.35
N THR A 29 10.44 -11.51 6.51
CA THR A 29 11.84 -11.15 6.74
C THR A 29 12.01 -10.29 7.99
N MET A 30 11.14 -9.29 8.18
CA MET A 30 11.20 -8.40 9.35
C MET A 30 10.76 -9.06 10.66
N THR A 31 10.01 -10.18 10.59
CA THR A 31 9.50 -10.90 11.76
C THR A 31 10.15 -12.28 11.93
N LYS A 32 11.29 -12.55 11.26
CA LYS A 32 11.91 -13.89 11.26
C LYS A 32 12.31 -14.36 12.67
N ASP A 33 12.71 -13.42 13.53
CA ASP A 33 13.23 -13.69 14.88
C ASP A 33 12.13 -13.60 15.96
N PHE A 34 10.85 -13.49 15.58
CA PHE A 34 9.74 -13.34 16.52
C PHE A 34 9.05 -14.67 16.80
N ASP A 35 8.66 -14.88 18.05
CA ASP A 35 7.82 -16.02 18.43
C ASP A 35 6.41 -15.91 17.80
N SER A 36 5.78 -17.05 17.50
CA SER A 36 4.42 -17.15 16.94
C SER A 36 3.39 -16.18 17.55
N PRO A 37 3.24 -16.07 18.89
CA PRO A 37 2.32 -15.10 19.51
C PRO A 37 2.71 -13.63 19.26
N GLN A 38 4.00 -13.29 19.25
CA GLN A 38 4.46 -11.92 18.98
C GLN A 38 4.17 -11.53 17.53
N ARG A 39 4.48 -12.42 16.58
CA ARG A 39 4.22 -12.22 15.16
C ARG A 39 2.73 -11.99 14.87
N ARG A 40 1.83 -12.74 15.51
CA ARG A 40 0.37 -12.52 15.39
C ARG A 40 -0.06 -11.16 15.94
N LYS A 41 0.51 -10.73 17.07
CA LYS A 41 0.21 -9.41 17.66
C LYS A 41 0.64 -8.27 16.73
N ILE A 42 1.79 -8.39 16.07
CA ILE A 42 2.26 -7.40 15.08
C ILE A 42 1.36 -7.43 13.84
N ALA A 43 1.00 -8.60 13.32
CA ALA A 43 0.08 -8.70 12.18
C ALA A 43 -1.26 -7.99 12.44
N LEU A 44 -1.84 -8.20 13.62
CA LEU A 44 -3.10 -7.53 14.01
C LEU A 44 -2.92 -6.01 14.15
N ARG A 45 -1.80 -5.55 14.73
CA ARG A 45 -1.50 -4.11 14.83
C ARG A 45 -1.37 -3.46 13.46
N VAL A 46 -0.64 -4.09 12.54
CA VAL A 46 -0.48 -3.61 11.17
C VAL A 46 -1.83 -3.59 10.46
N MET A 47 -2.64 -4.65 10.58
CA MET A 47 -3.98 -4.71 10.01
C MET A 47 -4.86 -3.55 10.50
N LEU A 48 -4.90 -3.31 11.82
CA LEU A 48 -5.68 -2.22 12.39
C LEU A 48 -5.17 -0.84 11.95
N ALA A 49 -3.85 -0.65 11.85
CA ALA A 49 -3.26 0.58 11.35
C ALA A 49 -3.66 0.84 9.89
N VAL A 50 -3.55 -0.18 9.03
CA VAL A 50 -3.95 -0.08 7.61
C VAL A 50 -5.43 0.23 7.47
N ILE A 51 -6.30 -0.48 8.19
CA ILE A 51 -7.75 -0.20 8.18
C ILE A 51 -8.02 1.24 8.61
N THR A 52 -7.37 1.70 9.69
CA THR A 52 -7.56 3.07 10.20
C THR A 52 -7.13 4.12 9.19
N ILE A 53 -5.98 3.93 8.55
CA ILE A 53 -5.47 4.83 7.49
C ILE A 53 -6.43 4.83 6.29
N CYS A 54 -6.84 3.65 5.81
CA CYS A 54 -7.79 3.53 4.71
C CYS A 54 -9.12 4.22 5.02
N PHE A 55 -9.67 4.02 6.21
CA PHE A 55 -10.93 4.63 6.61
C PHE A 55 -10.81 6.15 6.76
N THR A 56 -9.68 6.63 7.30
CA THR A 56 -9.38 8.06 7.41
C THR A 56 -9.28 8.70 6.03
N LEU A 57 -8.54 8.10 5.10
CA LEU A 57 -8.43 8.61 3.73
C LEU A 57 -9.75 8.51 2.95
N TYR A 58 -10.55 7.47 3.21
CA TYR A 58 -11.87 7.32 2.59
C TYR A 58 -12.85 8.41 3.03
N LEU A 59 -12.90 8.73 4.33
CA LEU A 59 -13.80 9.73 4.87
C LEU A 59 -13.31 11.16 4.70
N PHE A 60 -12.01 11.40 4.86
CA PHE A 60 -11.43 12.75 4.94
C PHE A 60 -10.42 13.06 3.83
N GLY A 61 -10.22 12.17 2.85
CA GLY A 61 -9.20 12.34 1.82
C GLY A 61 -9.30 13.67 1.08
N ASP A 62 -10.49 14.04 0.62
CA ASP A 62 -10.74 15.30 -0.09
C ASP A 62 -10.45 16.54 0.79
N TYR A 63 -10.81 16.48 2.07
CA TYR A 63 -10.52 17.54 3.03
C TYR A 63 -9.02 17.68 3.29
N ILE A 64 -8.33 16.55 3.49
CA ILE A 64 -6.86 16.50 3.65
C ILE A 64 -6.20 17.16 2.43
N PHE A 65 -6.58 16.75 1.22
CA PHE A 65 -6.01 17.28 -0.02
C PHE A 65 -6.29 18.77 -0.21
N THR A 66 -7.50 19.24 0.13
CA THR A 66 -7.86 20.67 0.07
C THR A 66 -7.03 21.51 1.05
N VAL A 67 -6.80 21.04 2.29
CA VAL A 67 -5.97 21.74 3.28
C VAL A 67 -4.53 21.88 2.82
N PHE A 68 -3.99 20.85 2.17
CA PHE A 68 -2.64 20.89 1.58
C PHE A 68 -2.59 21.61 0.22
N GLY A 69 -3.73 21.99 -0.36
CA GLY A 69 -3.80 22.60 -1.69
C GLY A 69 -3.36 21.69 -2.83
N ILE A 70 -3.44 20.37 -2.65
CA ILE A 70 -3.04 19.36 -3.64
C ILE A 70 -4.25 18.64 -4.21
N THR A 71 -4.16 18.20 -5.47
CA THR A 71 -5.20 17.35 -6.08
C THR A 71 -4.88 15.87 -5.88
N ILE A 72 -5.90 15.02 -5.96
CA ILE A 72 -5.73 13.56 -5.95
C ILE A 72 -4.76 13.11 -7.06
N ASP A 73 -4.83 13.75 -8.23
CA ASP A 73 -3.93 13.43 -9.34
C ASP A 73 -2.49 13.87 -9.07
N ALA A 74 -2.27 15.03 -8.45
CA ALA A 74 -0.94 15.45 -8.01
C ALA A 74 -0.35 14.49 -6.96
N PHE A 75 -1.17 14.03 -6.00
CA PHE A 75 -0.76 13.02 -5.03
C PHE A 75 -0.35 11.70 -5.69
N ARG A 76 -1.12 11.22 -6.68
CA ARG A 76 -0.80 10.01 -7.44
C ARG A 76 0.53 10.13 -8.19
N VAL A 77 0.80 11.27 -8.84
CA VAL A 77 2.08 11.53 -9.52
C VAL A 77 3.24 11.55 -8.51
N GLY A 78 3.07 12.24 -7.38
CA GLY A 78 4.08 12.31 -6.32
C GLY A 78 4.39 10.94 -5.71
N ALA A 79 3.37 10.16 -5.36
CA ALA A 79 3.54 8.80 -4.86
C ALA A 79 4.26 7.90 -5.88
N GLY A 80 3.91 8.00 -7.17
CA GLY A 80 4.59 7.28 -8.25
C GLY A 80 6.08 7.66 -8.35
N ALA A 81 6.39 8.95 -8.28
CA ALA A 81 7.78 9.43 -8.30
C ALA A 81 8.57 8.93 -7.07
N LEU A 82 7.97 8.92 -5.89
CA LEU A 82 8.59 8.37 -4.67
C LEU A 82 8.85 6.86 -4.78
N LEU A 83 7.91 6.10 -5.33
CA LEU A 83 8.09 4.67 -5.58
C LEU A 83 9.21 4.41 -6.60
N PHE A 84 9.28 5.21 -7.66
CA PHE A 84 10.36 5.15 -8.64
C PHE A 84 11.72 5.42 -8.00
N LEU A 85 11.84 6.49 -7.21
CA LEU A 85 13.06 6.81 -6.48
C LEU A 85 13.45 5.71 -5.49
N SER A 86 12.47 5.15 -4.78
CA SER A 86 12.70 4.02 -3.87
C SER A 86 13.25 2.80 -4.61
N ALA A 87 12.68 2.47 -5.77
CA ALA A 87 13.18 1.37 -6.61
C ALA A 87 14.61 1.63 -7.12
N VAL A 88 14.92 2.86 -7.55
CA VAL A 88 16.27 3.25 -7.97
C VAL A 88 17.26 3.11 -6.81
N SER A 89 16.89 3.56 -5.60
CA SER A 89 17.75 3.44 -4.42
C SER A 89 18.04 1.98 -4.05
N LEU A 90 17.07 1.07 -4.23
CA LEU A 90 17.24 -0.36 -3.97
C LEU A 90 18.23 -1.00 -4.96
N ILE A 91 18.26 -0.54 -6.21
CA ILE A 91 19.19 -1.05 -7.25
C ILE A 91 20.60 -0.46 -7.07
N GLN A 92 20.69 0.81 -6.68
CA GLN A 92 21.98 1.49 -6.52
C GLN A 92 22.77 1.03 -5.30
N GLY A 93 22.14 0.30 -4.37
CA GLY A 93 22.80 -0.54 -3.36
C GLY A 93 24.06 0.08 -2.74
N SER A 94 23.91 1.22 -2.07
CA SER A 94 24.95 1.77 -1.19
C SER A 94 25.06 0.96 0.09
#